data_AF-A0AA45WIS2-F1
#
_entry.id   AF-A0AA45WIS2-F1
#
_cell.length_a   1.000
_cell.length_b   1.000
_cell.length_c   1.000
_cell.angle_alpha   90.00
_cell.angle_beta   90.00
_cell.angle_gamma   90.00
#
_symmetry.space_group_name_H-M   'P 1'
#
loop_
_entity.id
_entity.type
_entity.pdbx_description
1 polymer ?
#
loop_
_entity_poly.entity_id
_entity_poly.type
_entity_poly.pdbx_seq_one_letter_code
_entity_poly.pdbx_strand_id
1 'polypeptide(L)'
;MKKRLSRSPILITLVGLLCLLVIGLNTVEYLRGEPFDQGDVMTLVMLFVLALHLFTWGTDFKMAKDEMGKQITHHSATISYHISALGLFVFWIVDRIVFLRKGDFGNITLFAALCFVLVLHPLVQFFVARRYR
;
A
#
# COMPACT_ATOMS: atom_id res chain seq x y z
N MET A 1 -14.72 -18.61 19.76
CA MET A 1 -15.78 -17.65 19.36
C MET A 1 -15.42 -17.04 18.01
N LYS A 2 -16.15 -17.40 16.94
CA LYS A 2 -15.93 -16.89 15.58
C LYS A 2 -16.52 -15.49 15.47
N LYS A 3 -15.79 -14.46 15.94
CA LYS A 3 -16.20 -13.05 15.81
C LYS A 3 -16.27 -12.72 14.31
N ARG A 4 -17.49 -12.68 13.79
CA ARG A 4 -17.79 -12.42 12.38
C ARG A 4 -17.46 -10.94 12.14
N LEU A 5 -16.47 -10.64 11.28
CA LEU A 5 -16.16 -9.26 10.87
C LEU A 5 -17.46 -8.54 10.54
N SER A 6 -17.79 -7.52 11.33
CA SER A 6 -18.74 -6.50 10.88
C SER A 6 -18.03 -5.72 9.80
N ARG A 7 -18.21 -6.15 8.55
CA ARG A 7 -17.83 -5.37 7.38
C ARG A 7 -18.99 -4.42 7.16
N SER A 8 -18.89 -3.14 7.53
CA SER A 8 -19.91 -2.18 7.10
C SER A 8 -19.85 -2.09 5.58
N PRO A 9 -20.84 -2.65 4.85
CA PRO A 9 -20.78 -2.70 3.39
C PRO A 9 -20.73 -1.28 2.80
N ILE A 10 -21.37 -0.33 3.48
CA ILE A 10 -21.42 1.09 3.15
C ILE A 10 -20.03 1.71 3.04
N LEU A 11 -19.12 1.42 3.99
CA LEU A 11 -17.80 2.03 4.01
C LEU A 11 -16.90 1.44 2.91
N ILE A 12 -17.04 0.13 2.64
CA ILE A 12 -16.34 -0.54 1.54
C ILE A 12 -16.82 0.02 0.20
N THR A 13 -18.13 0.18 0.01
CA THR A 13 -18.69 0.78 -1.21
C THR A 13 -18.26 2.23 -1.39
N LEU A 14 -18.16 3.01 -0.31
CA LEU A 14 -17.74 4.41 -0.37
C LEU A 14 -16.27 4.55 -0.76
N VAL A 15 -15.37 3.75 -0.17
CA VAL A 15 -13.95 3.75 -0.56
C VAL A 15 -13.76 3.20 -1.97
N GLY A 16 -14.54 2.20 -2.38
CA GLY A 16 -14.53 1.70 -3.76
C GLY A 16 -14.95 2.77 -4.78
N LEU A 17 -16.01 3.53 -4.47
CA LEU A 17 -16.45 4.66 -5.29
C LEU A 17 -15.38 5.75 -5.37
N LEU A 18 -14.75 6.08 -4.25
CA LEU A 18 -13.66 7.07 -4.19
C LEU A 18 -12.46 6.63 -5.05
N CYS A 19 -12.08 5.36 -5.00
CA CYS A 19 -11.01 4.82 -5.85
C CYS A 19 -11.35 4.96 -7.34
N LEU A 20 -12.59 4.60 -7.73
CA LEU A 20 -13.04 4.75 -9.11
C LEU A 20 -13.05 6.20 -9.58
N LEU A 21 -13.48 7.12 -8.73
CA LEU A 21 -13.51 8.55 -9.03
C LEU A 21 -12.08 9.07 -9.26
N VAL A 22 -11.15 8.78 -8.35
CA VAL A 22 -9.77 9.25 -8.48
C VAL A 22 -9.08 8.65 -9.70
N ILE A 23 -9.24 7.34 -9.96
CA ILE A 23 -8.70 6.72 -11.18
C ILE A 23 -9.32 7.36 -12.43
N GLY A 24 -10.62 7.64 -12.41
CA GLY A 24 -11.33 8.28 -13.51
C GLY A 24 -10.80 9.69 -13.81
N LEU A 25 -10.62 10.52 -12.78
CA LEU A 25 -10.06 11.87 -12.93
C LEU A 25 -8.64 11.83 -13.51
N ASN A 26 -7.79 10.97 -12.96
CA ASN A 26 -6.41 10.77 -13.44
C ASN A 26 -6.38 10.31 -14.91
N THR A 27 -7.32 9.45 -15.32
CA THR A 27 -7.42 9.00 -16.71
C THR A 27 -7.85 10.13 -17.65
N VAL A 28 -8.76 11.01 -17.21
CA VAL A 28 -9.19 12.18 -17.99
C VAL A 28 -8.06 13.19 -18.13
N GLU A 29 -7.30 13.45 -17.06
CA GLU A 29 -6.12 14.33 -17.08
C GLU A 29 -5.04 13.77 -18.02
N TYR A 30 -4.80 12.46 -17.97
CA TYR A 30 -3.91 11.78 -18.90
C TYR A 30 -4.35 11.94 -20.36
N LEU A 31 -5.64 11.77 -20.66
CA LEU A 31 -6.19 11.96 -22.01
C LEU A 31 -6.12 13.42 -22.49
N ARG A 32 -6.10 14.39 -21.57
CA ARG A 32 -5.93 15.83 -21.88
C ARG A 32 -4.47 16.22 -22.08
N GLY A 33 -3.53 15.31 -21.83
CA GLY A 33 -2.09 15.57 -21.94
C GLY A 33 -1.53 16.40 -20.79
N GLU A 34 -2.25 16.49 -19.67
CA GLU A 34 -1.72 17.12 -18.45
C GLU A 34 -0.57 16.29 -17.88
N PRO A 35 0.48 16.93 -17.33
CA PRO A 35 1.61 16.22 -16.76
C PRO A 35 1.17 15.46 -15.49
N PHE A 36 1.53 14.18 -15.43
CA PHE A 36 1.29 13.33 -14.25
C PHE A 36 2.31 13.69 -13.16
N ASP A 37 1.85 14.24 -12.04
CA ASP A 37 2.74 14.67 -10.95
C ASP A 37 2.98 13.55 -9.92
N GLN A 38 4.02 13.72 -9.11
CA GLN A 38 4.31 12.84 -7.97
C GLN A 38 3.15 12.83 -6.95
N GLY A 39 2.43 13.93 -6.80
CA GLY A 39 1.24 14.02 -5.94
C GLY A 39 0.12 13.05 -6.35
N ASP A 40 -0.09 12.87 -7.66
CA ASP A 40 -1.12 11.98 -8.22
C ASP A 40 -0.79 10.51 -7.94
N VAL A 41 0.47 10.14 -8.16
CA VAL A 41 1.00 8.81 -7.80
C VAL A 41 0.82 8.55 -6.31
N MET A 42 1.16 9.51 -5.47
CA MET A 42 1.08 9.36 -4.02
C MET A 42 -0.37 9.20 -3.55
N THR A 43 -1.30 9.92 -4.16
CA THR A 43 -2.74 9.82 -3.87
C THR A 43 -3.27 8.41 -4.21
N LEU A 44 -2.88 7.86 -5.37
CA LEU A 44 -3.22 6.49 -5.75
C LEU A 44 -2.64 5.45 -4.79
N VAL A 45 -1.37 5.62 -4.37
CA VAL A 45 -0.73 4.74 -3.39
C VAL A 45 -1.46 4.76 -2.06
N MET A 46 -1.81 5.94 -1.54
CA MET A 46 -2.53 6.06 -0.28
C MET A 46 -3.93 5.42 -0.34
N LEU A 47 -4.66 5.62 -1.45
CA LEU A 47 -5.96 4.97 -1.66
C LEU A 47 -5.84 3.45 -1.68
N PHE A 48 -4.81 2.93 -2.34
CA PHE A 48 -4.56 1.50 -2.38
C PHE A 48 -4.24 0.93 -0.99
N VAL A 49 -3.40 1.61 -0.21
CA VAL A 49 -3.11 1.27 1.19
C VAL A 49 -4.38 1.27 2.04
N LEU A 50 -5.22 2.31 1.90
CA LEU A 50 -6.49 2.41 2.62
C LEU A 50 -7.45 1.25 2.28
N ALA A 51 -7.55 0.91 0.99
CA ALA A 51 -8.37 -0.21 0.53
C ALA A 51 -7.87 -1.53 1.15
N LEU A 52 -6.57 -1.82 1.09
CA LEU A 52 -5.98 -3.01 1.70
C LEU A 52 -6.23 -3.07 3.21
N HIS A 53 -6.11 -1.94 3.91
CA HIS A 53 -6.36 -1.85 5.34
C HIS A 53 -7.82 -2.21 5.68
N LEU A 54 -8.77 -1.64 4.93
CA LEU A 54 -10.19 -1.94 5.08
C LEU A 54 -10.54 -3.39 4.70
N PHE A 55 -9.88 -3.97 3.70
CA PHE A 55 -10.06 -5.38 3.38
C PHE A 55 -9.54 -6.32 4.48
N THR A 56 -8.46 -5.91 5.15
CA THR A 56 -7.78 -6.68 6.21
C THR A 56 -8.57 -6.65 7.51
N TRP A 57 -8.89 -5.46 8.02
CA TRP A 57 -9.51 -5.28 9.33
C TRP A 57 -11.01 -4.99 9.29
N GLY A 58 -11.56 -4.64 8.13
CA GLY A 58 -12.94 -4.15 8.01
C GLY A 58 -13.11 -2.81 8.73
N THR A 59 -14.30 -2.59 9.29
CA THR A 59 -14.61 -1.41 10.10
C THR A 59 -14.29 -1.56 11.58
N ASP A 60 -13.73 -2.71 11.99
CA ASP A 60 -13.59 -3.05 13.40
C ASP A 60 -12.13 -2.88 13.86
N PHE A 61 -11.73 -1.62 14.06
CA PHE A 61 -10.41 -1.25 14.58
C PHE A 61 -10.08 -1.89 15.95
N LYS A 62 -11.10 -2.36 16.69
CA LYS A 62 -10.91 -3.06 17.96
C LYS A 62 -10.34 -4.46 17.77
N MET A 63 -10.59 -5.11 16.63
CA MET A 63 -10.02 -6.44 16.32
C MET A 63 -8.51 -6.36 16.10
N ALA A 64 -8.01 -5.26 15.54
CA ALA A 64 -6.57 -5.02 15.39
C ALA A 64 -5.85 -4.92 16.75
N LYS A 65 -6.57 -4.51 17.81
CA LYS A 65 -6.06 -4.42 19.18
C LYS A 65 -6.30 -5.67 20.03
N ASP A 66 -7.06 -6.64 19.50
CA ASP A 66 -7.27 -7.95 20.13
C ASP A 66 -5.95 -8.76 20.16
N GLU A 67 -5.83 -9.74 21.03
CA GLU A 67 -4.60 -10.55 21.18
C GLU A 67 -4.20 -11.22 19.86
N MET A 68 -5.17 -11.76 19.14
CA MET A 68 -4.98 -12.32 17.80
C MET A 68 -4.54 -11.24 16.79
N GLY A 69 -5.10 -10.04 16.88
CA GLY A 69 -4.74 -8.93 16.00
C GLY A 69 -3.32 -8.42 16.23
N LYS A 70 -2.87 -8.41 17.48
CA LYS A 70 -1.48 -8.10 17.86
C LYS A 70 -0.50 -9.13 17.31
N GLN A 71 -0.82 -10.43 17.39
CA GLN A 71 0.01 -11.49 16.83
C GLN A 71 0.13 -11.37 15.30
N ILE A 72 -0.98 -11.13 14.60
CA ILE A 72 -0.99 -10.92 13.14
C ILE A 72 -0.11 -9.72 12.77
N THR A 73 -0.28 -8.60 13.48
CA THR A 73 0.47 -7.36 13.22
C THR A 73 1.97 -7.54 13.47
N HIS A 74 2.34 -8.21 14.55
CA HIS A 74 3.75 -8.49 14.86
C HIS A 74 4.37 -9.42 13.81
N HIS A 75 3.69 -10.50 13.46
CA HIS A 75 4.18 -11.45 12.46
C HIS A 75 4.28 -10.83 11.06
N SER A 76 3.26 -10.05 10.65
CA SER A 76 3.29 -9.33 9.38
C SER A 76 4.37 -8.25 9.37
N ALA A 77 4.65 -7.58 10.48
CA ALA A 77 5.71 -6.58 10.59
C ALA A 77 7.09 -7.21 10.39
N THR A 78 7.38 -8.36 11.01
CA THR A 78 8.66 -9.06 10.81
C THR A 78 8.85 -9.49 9.35
N ILE A 79 7.81 -10.06 8.72
CA ILE A 79 7.88 -10.46 7.31
C ILE A 79 8.05 -9.25 6.39
N SER A 80 7.25 -8.20 6.61
CA SER A 80 7.32 -6.96 5.83
C SER A 80 8.69 -6.32 5.96
N TYR A 81 9.29 -6.33 7.15
CA TYR A 81 10.61 -5.78 7.39
C TYR A 81 11.68 -6.46 6.53
N HIS A 82 11.71 -7.80 6.52
CA HIS A 82 12.69 -8.54 5.71
C HIS A 82 12.49 -8.32 4.21
N ILE A 83 11.24 -8.33 3.74
CA ILE A 83 10.94 -8.10 2.32
C ILE A 83 11.26 -6.66 1.92
N SER A 84 10.92 -5.67 2.75
CA SER A 84 11.27 -4.26 2.52
C SER A 84 12.77 -4.06 2.52
N ALA A 85 13.51 -4.67 3.44
CA ALA A 85 14.97 -4.58 3.49
C ALA A 85 15.60 -5.13 2.21
N LEU A 86 15.13 -6.30 1.74
CA LEU A 86 15.61 -6.90 0.50
C LEU A 86 15.21 -6.07 -0.73
N GLY A 87 13.98 -5.56 -0.75
CA GLY A 87 13.49 -4.68 -1.81
C GLY A 87 14.31 -3.39 -1.91
N LEU A 88 14.55 -2.72 -0.78
CA LEU A 88 15.40 -1.52 -0.72
C LEU A 88 16.83 -1.81 -1.18
N PHE A 89 17.38 -2.97 -0.83
CA PHE A 89 18.70 -3.38 -1.30
C PHE A 89 18.74 -3.58 -2.83
N VAL A 90 17.69 -4.19 -3.41
CA VAL A 90 17.57 -4.31 -4.86
C VAL A 90 17.40 -2.95 -5.52
N PHE A 91 16.55 -2.06 -4.99
CA PHE A 91 16.41 -0.69 -5.47
C PHE A 91 17.77 0.03 -5.47
N TRP A 92 18.54 -0.12 -4.40
CA TRP A 92 19.87 0.46 -4.29
C TRP A 92 20.87 -0.11 -5.33
N ILE A 93 20.84 -1.42 -5.58
CA ILE A 93 21.68 -2.04 -6.63
C ILE A 93 21.28 -1.52 -8.02
N VAL A 94 19.99 -1.48 -8.32
CA VAL A 94 19.47 -0.98 -9.61
C VAL A 94 19.85 0.48 -9.79
N ASP A 95 19.72 1.29 -8.74
CA ASP A 95 20.16 2.69 -8.71
C ASP A 95 21.65 2.79 -9.10
N ARG A 96 22.50 1.97 -8.47
CA ARG A 96 23.94 1.95 -8.73
C ARG A 96 24.31 1.45 -10.12
N ILE A 97 23.62 0.45 -10.68
CA ILE A 97 23.99 -0.16 -11.98
C ILE A 97 23.49 0.69 -13.15
N VAL A 98 22.24 1.14 -13.10
CA VAL A 98 21.60 1.81 -14.25
C VAL A 98 21.98 3.29 -14.32
N PHE A 99 22.19 3.95 -13.18
CA PHE A 99 22.24 5.42 -13.11
C PHE A 99 23.61 6.01 -12.80
N LEU A 100 24.66 5.19 -12.71
CA LEU A 100 26.07 5.65 -12.63
C LEU A 100 26.50 6.55 -13.81
N ARG A 101 25.66 6.67 -14.86
CA ARG A 101 25.99 7.32 -16.14
C ARG A 101 25.29 8.67 -16.40
N LYS A 102 24.31 9.07 -15.58
CA LYS A 102 23.55 10.32 -15.77
C LYS A 102 23.29 10.91 -14.39
N GLY A 103 23.99 11.99 -14.03
CA GLY A 103 23.91 12.66 -12.73
C GLY A 103 22.57 13.37 -12.42
N ASP A 104 21.48 12.90 -13.01
CA ASP A 104 20.10 13.40 -12.95
C ASP A 104 19.21 12.16 -12.84
N PHE A 105 18.56 11.75 -11.74
CA PHE A 105 18.22 12.38 -10.47
C PHE A 105 18.01 11.26 -9.42
N GLY A 106 18.35 11.54 -8.16
CA GLY A 106 18.12 10.63 -7.02
C GLY A 106 16.69 10.66 -6.43
N ASN A 107 15.75 11.42 -6.98
CA ASN A 107 14.42 11.58 -6.37
C ASN A 107 13.42 10.49 -6.81
N ILE A 108 13.46 10.05 -8.07
CA ILE A 108 12.47 9.10 -8.61
C ILE A 108 12.68 7.67 -8.06
N THR A 109 13.93 7.20 -7.99
CA THR A 109 14.23 5.88 -7.40
C THR A 109 13.82 5.83 -5.93
N LEU A 110 14.10 6.90 -5.19
CA LEU A 110 13.76 7.02 -3.77
C LEU A 110 12.24 7.09 -3.58
N PHE A 111 11.55 7.84 -4.43
CA PHE A 111 10.09 7.92 -4.44
C PHE A 111 9.46 6.56 -4.72
N ALA A 112 9.96 5.84 -5.73
CA ALA A 112 9.49 4.48 -6.04
C ALA A 112 9.74 3.50 -4.88
N ALA A 113 10.92 3.58 -4.24
CA ALA A 113 11.24 2.78 -3.06
C ALA A 113 10.32 3.10 -1.88
N LEU A 114 9.99 4.37 -1.66
CA LEU A 114 9.05 4.82 -0.63
C LEU A 114 7.64 4.26 -0.90
N CYS A 115 7.13 4.40 -2.12
CA CYS A 115 5.84 3.82 -2.51
C CYS A 115 5.82 2.30 -2.31
N PHE A 116 6.91 1.62 -2.67
CA PHE A 116 7.03 0.17 -2.48
C PHE A 116 6.89 -0.23 -1.01
N VAL A 117 7.64 0.40 -0.11
CA VAL A 117 7.59 0.09 1.33
C VAL A 117 6.22 0.38 1.92
N LEU A 118 5.58 1.48 1.52
CA LEU A 118 4.24 1.86 1.99
C LEU A 118 3.16 0.84 1.60
N VAL A 119 3.22 0.31 0.39
CA VAL A 119 2.26 -0.70 -0.10
C VAL A 119 2.56 -2.08 0.49
N LEU A 120 3.84 -2.40 0.70
CA LEU A 120 4.24 -3.75 1.09
C LEU A 120 3.68 -4.16 2.45
N HIS A 121 3.73 -3.25 3.43
CA HIS A 121 3.27 -3.54 4.79
C HIS A 121 1.78 -3.97 4.86
N PRO A 122 0.81 -3.17 4.37
CA PRO A 122 -0.60 -3.56 4.38
C PRO A 122 -0.88 -4.77 3.47
N LEU A 123 -0.09 -4.97 2.41
CA LEU A 123 -0.22 -6.13 1.52
C LEU A 123 0.16 -7.42 2.24
N VAL A 124 1.32 -7.46 2.91
CA VAL A 124 1.72 -8.62 3.73
C VAL A 124 0.72 -8.84 4.86
N GLN A 125 0.25 -7.77 5.50
CA GLN A 125 -0.75 -7.85 6.57
C GLN A 125 -2.07 -8.47 6.07
N PHE A 126 -2.50 -8.12 4.86
CA PHE A 126 -3.68 -8.71 4.22
C PHE A 126 -3.53 -10.23 4.00
N PHE A 127 -2.39 -10.68 3.49
CA PHE A 127 -2.13 -12.11 3.27
C PHE A 127 -2.03 -12.89 4.59
N VAL A 128 -1.32 -12.36 5.58
CA VAL A 128 -1.18 -13.01 6.89
C VAL A 128 -2.54 -13.10 7.58
N ALA A 129 -3.33 -12.03 7.60
CA ALA A 129 -4.67 -12.04 8.21
C ALA A 129 -5.61 -13.09 7.58
N ARG A 130 -5.46 -13.36 6.27
CA ARG A 130 -6.21 -14.43 5.59
C ARG A 130 -5.83 -15.83 6.04
N ARG A 131 -4.60 -16.03 6.52
CA ARG A 131 -4.11 -17.33 6.99
C ARG A 131 -4.58 -17.67 8.41
N TYR A 132 -4.89 -16.66 9.21
CA TYR A 132 -5.40 -16.82 10.59
C TYR A 132 -6.93 -16.95 10.68
N ARG A 133 -7.66 -16.83 9.56
CA ARG A 133 -9.11 -16.74 9.51
C ARG A 133 -9.76 -17.98 8.92
#